data_AF-A0A1W9ZGN1-F1
#
_entry.id   AF-A0A1W9ZGN1-F1
#
_cell.length_a   1.000
_cell.length_b   1.000
_cell.length_c   1.000
_cell.angle_alpha   90.00
_cell.angle_beta   90.00
_cell.angle_gamma   90.00
#
_symmetry.space_group_name_H-M   'P 1'
#
loop_
_entity.id
_entity.type
_entity.pdbx_description
1 polymer ?
#
loop_
_entity_poly.entity_id
_entity_poly.type
_entity_poly.pdbx_seq_one_letter_code
_entity_poly.pdbx_strand_id
1 'polypeptide(L)'
;MSYLAFPPEVNTALLSRGAGSGPMYSAAASWGGLAEQLRDASAAFLSRTTDVANGAWQGPSASKMLEAAAPYAAWLSAAAAHSELAASQATAVAAAFEAAQAATVPQVVIAANRAVTRALASTNFFGFNFPAIAAADTLYEEMWAQDVTAMFGYHSCASAAWAQLTRLAPIQQLLRLLRLLPGLPGLPGAPTSGSGTVPTQPVTPVNPEPTPSPTPTPTPSPSPTPTPAPSPSPAPAPTPSPKPTPTPSPTPTPRPTPIPAPRTPTLPIRRLPADGVGRA
;
A
#
# COMPACT_ATOMS: atom_id res chain seq x y z
N MET A 1 3.88 9.53 10.74
CA MET A 1 2.71 10.42 10.53
C MET A 1 1.71 10.17 11.65
N SER A 2 0.79 11.09 11.96
CA SER A 2 -0.21 10.92 13.03
C SER A 2 -1.63 10.87 12.49
N TYR A 3 -2.05 9.69 11.99
CA TYR A 3 -3.42 9.45 11.53
C TYR A 3 -4.43 9.47 12.69
N LEU A 4 -3.95 9.19 13.92
CA LEU A 4 -4.65 9.31 15.20
C LEU A 4 -5.10 10.74 15.54
N ALA A 5 -4.57 11.77 14.85
CA ALA A 5 -4.93 13.17 15.08
C ALA A 5 -6.05 13.67 14.15
N PHE A 6 -6.53 12.83 13.22
CA PHE A 6 -7.55 13.20 12.24
C PHE A 6 -8.80 12.31 12.39
N PRO A 7 -10.02 12.88 12.32
CA PRO A 7 -11.27 12.10 12.34
C PRO A 7 -11.44 11.28 11.05
N PRO A 8 -12.33 10.27 11.03
CA PRO A 8 -12.54 9.42 9.86
C PRO A 8 -12.99 10.21 8.63
N GLU A 9 -13.77 11.30 8.79
CA GLU A 9 -14.12 12.19 7.67
C GLU A 9 -12.88 12.66 6.91
N VAL A 10 -11.80 13.01 7.62
CA VAL A 10 -10.56 13.56 7.06
C VAL A 10 -9.64 12.45 6.53
N ASN A 11 -9.45 11.36 7.28
CA ASN A 11 -8.62 10.23 6.83
C ASN A 11 -9.17 9.63 5.53
N THR A 12 -10.47 9.32 5.50
CA THR A 12 -11.16 8.87 4.28
C THR A 12 -11.06 9.89 3.14
N ALA A 13 -11.34 11.19 3.40
CA ALA A 13 -11.32 12.21 2.34
C ALA A 13 -9.92 12.49 1.76
N LEU A 14 -8.86 12.24 2.52
CA LEU A 14 -7.48 12.27 2.01
C LEU A 14 -7.17 11.02 1.16
N LEU A 15 -7.61 9.83 1.58
CA LEU A 15 -7.35 8.57 0.89
C LEU A 15 -8.17 8.41 -0.41
N SER A 16 -9.36 9.00 -0.49
CA SER A 16 -10.21 8.97 -1.68
C SER A 16 -9.88 10.06 -2.72
N ARG A 17 -8.91 10.94 -2.46
CA ARG A 17 -8.62 12.12 -3.30
C ARG A 17 -7.27 12.01 -3.99
N GLY A 18 -7.27 11.79 -5.30
CA GLY A 18 -6.07 11.80 -6.12
C GLY A 18 -6.25 11.09 -7.46
N ALA A 19 -5.14 10.74 -8.11
CA ALA A 19 -5.12 9.98 -9.37
C ALA A 19 -5.23 8.45 -9.17
N GLY A 20 -5.40 7.99 -7.93
CA GLY A 20 -5.46 6.57 -7.58
C GLY A 20 -4.14 5.82 -7.77
N SER A 21 -4.23 4.50 -7.86
CA SER A 21 -3.13 3.54 -8.04
C SER A 21 -2.56 3.48 -9.46
N GLY A 22 -3.35 3.84 -10.47
CA GLY A 22 -3.02 3.69 -11.91
C GLY A 22 -1.65 4.25 -12.33
N PRO A 23 -1.23 5.46 -11.91
CA PRO A 23 0.11 5.99 -12.20
C PRO A 23 1.25 5.14 -11.60
N MET A 24 1.03 4.52 -10.43
CA MET A 24 2.02 3.66 -9.79
C MET A 24 2.15 2.30 -10.50
N TYR A 25 1.04 1.71 -10.97
CA TYR A 25 1.10 0.53 -11.84
C TYR A 25 1.75 0.84 -13.20
N SER A 26 1.52 2.03 -13.74
CA SER A 26 2.18 2.49 -14.98
C SER A 26 3.70 2.66 -14.79
N ALA A 27 4.11 3.22 -13.65
CA ALA A 27 5.52 3.28 -13.26
C ALA A 27 6.12 1.87 -13.11
N ALA A 28 5.41 0.95 -12.45
CA ALA A 28 5.85 -0.43 -12.28
C ALA A 28 6.09 -1.14 -13.63
N ALA A 29 5.17 -1.00 -14.58
CA ALA A 29 5.32 -1.54 -15.93
C ALA A 29 6.55 -0.96 -16.65
N SER A 30 6.80 0.34 -16.51
CA SER A 30 7.99 0.98 -17.11
C SER A 30 9.31 0.49 -16.50
N TRP A 31 9.35 0.22 -15.19
CA TRP A 31 10.51 -0.38 -14.51
C TRP A 31 10.72 -1.85 -14.90
N GLY A 32 9.65 -2.62 -15.13
CA GLY A 32 9.71 -3.98 -15.68
C GLY A 32 10.31 -4.02 -17.09
N GLY A 33 9.79 -3.20 -18.01
CA GLY A 33 10.31 -3.12 -19.38
C GLY A 33 11.76 -2.62 -19.46
N LEU A 34 12.20 -1.79 -18.50
CA LEU A 34 13.62 -1.41 -18.37
C LEU A 34 14.48 -2.59 -17.89
N ALA A 35 13.98 -3.43 -16.98
CA ALA A 35 14.70 -4.62 -16.52
C ALA A 35 14.93 -5.63 -17.66
N GLU A 36 13.91 -5.84 -18.51
CA GLU A 36 14.00 -6.68 -19.71
C GLU A 36 15.07 -6.16 -20.68
N GLN A 37 14.99 -4.87 -21.05
CA GLN A 37 15.98 -4.23 -21.94
C GLN A 37 17.42 -4.30 -21.40
N LEU A 38 17.61 -4.18 -20.08
CA LEU A 38 18.93 -4.30 -19.45
C LEU A 38 19.45 -5.75 -19.46
N ARG A 39 18.58 -6.76 -19.36
CA ARG A 39 18.96 -8.16 -19.56
C ARG A 39 19.35 -8.44 -21.00
N ASP A 40 18.54 -8.03 -21.96
CA ASP A 40 18.80 -8.25 -23.38
C ASP A 40 20.09 -7.56 -23.81
N ALA A 41 20.34 -6.34 -23.31
CA ALA A 41 21.62 -5.66 -23.48
C ALA A 41 22.80 -6.46 -22.88
N SER A 42 22.64 -7.05 -21.69
CA SER A 42 23.70 -7.87 -21.07
C SER A 42 24.00 -9.14 -21.88
N ALA A 43 22.98 -9.83 -22.39
CA ALA A 43 23.11 -11.04 -23.18
C ALA A 43 23.71 -10.74 -24.57
N ALA A 44 23.22 -9.70 -25.26
CA ALA A 44 23.72 -9.26 -26.55
C ALA A 44 25.13 -8.63 -26.47
N PHE A 45 25.56 -8.16 -25.30
CA PHE A 45 26.96 -7.78 -25.03
C PHE A 45 27.83 -9.03 -24.86
N LEU A 46 27.44 -9.95 -23.96
CA LEU A 46 28.19 -11.19 -23.70
C LEU A 46 28.36 -12.06 -24.96
N SER A 47 27.30 -12.22 -25.77
CA SER A 47 27.40 -12.89 -27.08
C SER A 47 28.49 -12.26 -27.92
N ARG A 48 28.38 -10.95 -28.23
CA ARG A 48 29.35 -10.26 -29.08
C ARG A 48 30.79 -10.33 -28.56
N THR A 49 31.01 -10.28 -27.24
CA THR A 49 32.36 -10.47 -26.68
C THR A 49 32.87 -11.90 -26.85
N THR A 50 31.98 -12.90 -26.75
CA THR A 50 32.29 -14.33 -26.96
C THR A 50 32.55 -14.61 -28.44
N ASP A 51 31.75 -14.05 -29.35
CA ASP A 51 31.88 -14.17 -30.80
C ASP A 51 33.23 -13.58 -31.28
N VAL A 52 33.64 -12.43 -30.73
CA VAL A 52 34.94 -11.81 -31.01
C VAL A 52 36.10 -12.67 -30.51
N ALA A 53 36.01 -13.23 -29.29
CA ALA A 53 37.08 -14.04 -28.69
C ALA A 53 37.21 -15.45 -29.31
N ASN A 54 36.10 -16.01 -29.84
CA ASN A 54 36.11 -17.26 -30.61
C ASN A 54 36.49 -17.07 -32.08
N GLY A 55 36.53 -15.81 -32.56
CA GLY A 55 36.91 -15.46 -33.93
C GLY A 55 38.41 -15.61 -34.21
N ALA A 56 38.91 -14.86 -35.20
CA ALA A 56 40.32 -14.91 -35.62
C ALA A 56 41.29 -14.25 -34.62
N TRP A 57 40.80 -13.47 -33.65
CA TRP A 57 41.63 -12.77 -32.67
C TRP A 57 41.67 -13.54 -31.35
N GLN A 58 42.61 -14.48 -31.25
CA GLN A 58 42.78 -15.37 -30.11
C GLN A 58 44.11 -15.10 -29.37
N GLY A 59 44.19 -15.54 -28.11
CA GLY A 59 45.41 -15.44 -27.29
C GLY A 59 45.32 -14.42 -26.14
N PRO A 60 46.46 -14.09 -25.48
CA PRO A 60 46.48 -13.34 -24.22
C PRO A 60 45.82 -11.95 -24.26
N SER A 61 45.82 -11.28 -25.41
CA SER A 61 45.16 -9.99 -25.58
C SER A 61 43.63 -10.10 -25.58
N ALA A 62 43.09 -11.17 -26.17
CA ALA A 62 41.66 -11.42 -26.25
C ALA A 62 41.08 -11.84 -24.89
N SER A 63 41.80 -12.69 -24.13
CA SER A 63 41.39 -13.04 -22.77
C SER A 63 41.42 -11.82 -21.84
N LYS A 64 42.40 -10.93 -21.96
CA LYS A 64 42.43 -9.66 -21.20
C LYS A 64 41.30 -8.70 -21.57
N MET A 65 40.81 -8.70 -22.81
CA MET A 65 39.57 -7.99 -23.16
C MET A 65 38.34 -8.62 -22.49
N LEU A 66 38.21 -9.95 -22.49
CA LEU A 66 37.10 -10.64 -21.81
C LEU A 66 37.07 -10.36 -20.31
N GLU A 67 38.24 -10.39 -19.65
CA GLU A 67 38.38 -10.02 -18.23
C GLU A 67 37.90 -8.58 -17.96
N ALA A 68 38.25 -7.62 -18.84
CA ALA A 68 37.81 -6.23 -18.72
C ALA A 68 36.32 -6.02 -19.07
N ALA A 69 35.74 -6.90 -19.89
CA ALA A 69 34.34 -6.82 -20.32
C ALA A 69 33.36 -7.40 -19.29
N ALA A 70 33.73 -8.47 -18.57
CA ALA A 70 32.85 -9.17 -17.64
C ALA A 70 32.19 -8.27 -16.57
N PRO A 71 32.87 -7.27 -15.96
CA PRO A 71 32.24 -6.33 -15.03
C PRO A 71 31.12 -5.47 -15.62
N TYR A 72 31.16 -5.16 -16.93
CA TYR A 72 30.11 -4.38 -17.59
C TYR A 72 28.84 -5.22 -17.78
N ALA A 73 28.99 -6.50 -18.14
CA ALA A 73 27.87 -7.44 -18.17
C ALA A 73 27.24 -7.64 -16.77
N ALA A 74 28.08 -7.74 -15.72
CA ALA A 74 27.63 -7.81 -14.33
C ALA A 74 26.95 -6.51 -13.85
N TRP A 75 27.40 -5.34 -14.33
CA TRP A 75 26.73 -4.07 -14.08
C TRP A 75 25.33 -4.02 -14.70
N LEU A 76 25.18 -4.46 -15.96
CA LEU A 76 23.88 -4.50 -16.64
C LEU A 76 22.89 -5.45 -15.95
N SER A 77 23.31 -6.66 -15.55
CA SER A 77 22.44 -7.62 -14.87
C SER A 77 22.04 -7.17 -13.45
N ALA A 78 22.93 -6.49 -12.73
CA ALA A 78 22.61 -5.89 -11.43
C ALA A 78 21.73 -4.63 -11.52
N ALA A 79 21.78 -3.90 -12.64
CA ALA A 79 20.85 -2.81 -12.95
C ALA A 79 19.47 -3.32 -13.36
N ALA A 80 19.40 -4.46 -14.08
CA ALA A 80 18.14 -5.14 -14.37
C ALA A 80 17.44 -5.59 -13.08
N ALA A 81 18.15 -6.28 -12.18
CA ALA A 81 17.59 -6.72 -10.90
C ALA A 81 17.10 -5.57 -9.99
N HIS A 82 17.78 -4.42 -10.02
CA HIS A 82 17.29 -3.19 -9.38
C HIS A 82 15.95 -2.72 -9.96
N SER A 83 15.81 -2.78 -11.29
CA SER A 83 14.64 -2.31 -12.02
C SER A 83 13.42 -3.23 -11.77
N GLU A 84 13.62 -4.54 -11.65
CA GLU A 84 12.57 -5.46 -11.17
C GLU A 84 12.13 -5.18 -9.74
N LEU A 85 13.08 -4.88 -8.84
CA LEU A 85 12.72 -4.54 -7.47
C LEU A 85 11.92 -3.24 -7.44
N ALA A 86 12.30 -2.23 -8.21
CA ALA A 86 11.52 -1.00 -8.38
C ALA A 86 10.10 -1.29 -8.89
N ALA A 87 9.94 -2.18 -9.87
CA ALA A 87 8.63 -2.59 -10.37
C ALA A 87 7.78 -3.30 -9.29
N SER A 88 8.35 -4.28 -8.59
CA SER A 88 7.65 -5.05 -7.55
C SER A 88 7.29 -4.24 -6.31
N GLN A 89 8.13 -3.26 -5.93
CA GLN A 89 7.79 -2.36 -4.82
C GLN A 89 6.72 -1.34 -5.25
N ALA A 90 6.72 -0.88 -6.51
CA ALA A 90 5.66 -0.03 -7.03
C ALA A 90 4.30 -0.74 -7.07
N THR A 91 4.22 -2.01 -7.52
CA THR A 91 2.96 -2.78 -7.45
C THR A 91 2.53 -3.05 -6.01
N ALA A 92 3.47 -3.34 -5.09
CA ALA A 92 3.16 -3.55 -3.68
C ALA A 92 2.57 -2.30 -3.00
N VAL A 93 3.12 -1.11 -3.30
CA VAL A 93 2.59 0.16 -2.77
C VAL A 93 1.23 0.50 -3.39
N ALA A 94 1.04 0.23 -4.69
CA ALA A 94 -0.26 0.42 -5.36
C ALA A 94 -1.35 -0.48 -4.74
N ALA A 95 -1.06 -1.77 -4.55
CA ALA A 95 -1.97 -2.70 -3.90
C ALA A 95 -2.24 -2.35 -2.43
N ALA A 96 -1.24 -1.83 -1.71
CA ALA A 96 -1.42 -1.36 -0.32
C ALA A 96 -2.34 -0.13 -0.21
N PHE A 97 -2.30 0.78 -1.20
CA PHE A 97 -3.24 1.90 -1.31
C PHE A 97 -4.66 1.41 -1.56
N GLU A 98 -4.85 0.46 -2.48
CA GLU A 98 -6.16 -0.12 -2.79
C GLU A 98 -6.73 -0.92 -1.60
N ALA A 99 -5.90 -1.70 -0.91
CA ALA A 99 -6.29 -2.42 0.29
C ALA A 99 -6.71 -1.48 1.43
N ALA A 100 -6.03 -0.35 1.60
CA ALA A 100 -6.44 0.67 2.55
C ALA A 100 -7.75 1.35 2.14
N GLN A 101 -7.91 1.71 0.86
CA GLN A 101 -9.14 2.33 0.35
C GLN A 101 -10.37 1.40 0.48
N ALA A 102 -10.17 0.08 0.40
CA ALA A 102 -11.20 -0.92 0.64
C ALA A 102 -11.48 -1.20 2.14
N ALA A 103 -10.51 -0.93 3.02
CA ALA A 103 -10.65 -1.10 4.47
C ALA A 103 -11.19 0.15 5.19
N THR A 104 -10.98 1.33 4.62
CA THR A 104 -11.47 2.64 5.09
C THR A 104 -12.99 2.77 4.96
N VAL A 105 -13.62 3.52 5.87
CA VAL A 105 -15.07 3.64 5.97
C VAL A 105 -15.64 4.62 4.93
N PRO A 106 -16.65 4.26 4.11
CA PRO A 106 -17.20 5.18 3.13
C PRO A 106 -17.83 6.44 3.77
N GLN A 107 -17.52 7.62 3.20
CA GLN A 107 -18.03 8.94 3.65
C GLN A 107 -19.55 8.97 3.91
N VAL A 108 -20.34 8.24 3.12
CA VAL A 108 -21.81 8.18 3.27
C VAL A 108 -22.25 7.53 4.59
N VAL A 109 -21.48 6.56 5.10
CA VAL A 109 -21.76 5.88 6.39
C VAL A 109 -21.44 6.82 7.54
N ILE A 110 -20.29 7.49 7.48
CA ILE A 110 -19.88 8.50 8.48
C ILE A 110 -20.90 9.65 8.51
N ALA A 111 -21.27 10.18 7.35
CA ALA A 111 -22.27 11.25 7.23
C ALA A 111 -23.67 10.84 7.73
N ALA A 112 -24.07 9.58 7.52
CA ALA A 112 -25.32 9.04 8.05
C ALA A 112 -25.31 8.95 9.58
N ASN A 113 -24.21 8.47 10.18
CA ASN A 113 -24.00 8.49 11.63
C ASN A 113 -24.12 9.92 12.19
N ARG A 114 -23.36 10.88 11.63
CA ARG A 114 -23.42 12.29 12.06
C ARG A 114 -24.79 12.94 11.81
N ALA A 115 -25.63 12.41 10.91
CA ALA A 115 -27.02 12.83 10.75
C ALA A 115 -27.94 12.26 11.82
N VAL A 116 -27.79 10.98 12.18
CA VAL A 116 -28.55 10.31 13.26
C VAL A 116 -28.28 11.01 14.60
N THR A 117 -27.02 11.27 14.97
CA THR A 117 -26.69 11.96 16.24
C THR A 117 -27.34 13.35 16.32
N ARG A 118 -27.40 14.10 15.21
CA ARG A 118 -28.07 15.42 15.15
C ARG A 118 -29.60 15.30 15.28
N ALA A 119 -30.22 14.31 14.67
CA ALA A 119 -31.68 14.08 14.75
C ALA A 119 -32.12 13.59 16.14
N LEU A 120 -31.31 12.75 16.78
CA LEU A 120 -31.51 12.34 18.18
C LEU A 120 -31.34 13.53 19.13
N ALA A 121 -30.32 14.37 18.93
CA ALA A 121 -30.08 15.55 19.76
C ALA A 121 -31.20 16.60 19.62
N SER A 122 -31.69 16.87 18.41
CA SER A 122 -32.77 17.87 18.19
C SER A 122 -34.12 17.49 18.80
N THR A 123 -34.30 16.21 19.15
CA THR A 123 -35.51 15.69 19.82
C THR A 123 -35.29 15.37 21.31
N ASN A 124 -34.09 15.56 21.85
CA ASN A 124 -33.70 15.11 23.21
C ASN A 124 -34.16 16.02 24.37
N PHE A 125 -35.33 16.66 24.28
CA PHE A 125 -35.77 17.68 25.26
C PHE A 125 -35.82 17.17 26.71
N PHE A 126 -36.13 15.88 26.91
CA PHE A 126 -36.22 15.23 28.23
C PHE A 126 -35.06 14.27 28.54
N GLY A 127 -33.99 14.25 27.73
CA GLY A 127 -32.84 13.35 27.94
C GLY A 127 -33.05 11.87 27.53
N PHE A 128 -34.25 11.45 27.15
CA PHE A 128 -34.54 10.05 26.80
C PHE A 128 -33.71 9.48 25.64
N ASN A 129 -33.17 10.33 24.75
CA ASN A 129 -32.34 9.88 23.63
C ASN A 129 -30.87 9.68 24.00
N PHE A 130 -30.42 10.01 25.23
CA PHE A 130 -29.01 9.86 25.62
C PHE A 130 -28.41 8.46 25.36
N PRO A 131 -29.10 7.33 25.62
CA PRO A 131 -28.56 6.01 25.29
C PRO A 131 -28.38 5.77 23.78
N ALA A 132 -29.27 6.33 22.95
CA ALA A 132 -29.18 6.22 21.50
C ALA A 132 -28.08 7.13 20.92
N ILE A 133 -27.87 8.30 21.53
CA ILE A 133 -26.74 9.20 21.20
C ILE A 133 -25.42 8.51 21.54
N ALA A 134 -25.28 7.96 22.74
CA ALA A 134 -24.08 7.22 23.14
C ALA A 134 -23.79 6.01 22.23
N ALA A 135 -24.81 5.30 21.76
CA ALA A 135 -24.64 4.22 20.78
C ALA A 135 -24.18 4.75 19.40
N ALA A 136 -24.70 5.88 18.94
CA ALA A 136 -24.25 6.51 17.70
C ALA A 136 -22.80 7.04 17.81
N ASP A 137 -22.42 7.64 18.93
CA ASP A 137 -21.04 8.07 19.16
C ASP A 137 -20.08 6.87 19.30
N THR A 138 -20.51 5.74 19.91
CA THR A 138 -19.73 4.49 19.94
C THR A 138 -19.42 3.97 18.53
N LEU A 139 -20.43 3.93 17.65
CA LEU A 139 -20.24 3.55 16.24
C LEU A 139 -19.31 4.51 15.48
N TYR A 140 -19.22 5.78 15.90
CA TYR A 140 -18.30 6.75 15.30
C TYR A 140 -16.85 6.50 15.72
N GLU A 141 -16.61 6.18 17.00
CA GLU A 141 -15.28 5.77 17.48
C GLU A 141 -14.81 4.45 16.83
N GLU A 142 -15.73 3.50 16.59
CA GLU A 142 -15.43 2.27 15.83
C GLU A 142 -15.00 2.57 14.38
N MET A 143 -15.73 3.45 13.66
CA MET A 143 -15.36 3.89 12.32
C MET A 143 -13.99 4.61 12.31
N TRP A 144 -13.70 5.41 13.35
CA TRP A 144 -12.41 6.08 13.49
C TRP A 144 -11.26 5.09 13.70
N ALA A 145 -11.44 4.09 14.57
CA ALA A 145 -10.45 3.04 14.81
C ALA A 145 -10.18 2.20 13.55
N GLN A 146 -11.22 1.93 12.74
CA GLN A 146 -11.08 1.24 11.45
C GLN A 146 -10.25 2.06 10.44
N ASP A 147 -10.57 3.35 10.25
CA ASP A 147 -9.81 4.25 9.37
C ASP A 147 -8.34 4.39 9.79
N VAL A 148 -8.09 4.55 11.09
CA VAL A 148 -6.74 4.59 11.67
C VAL A 148 -5.98 3.29 11.37
N THR A 149 -6.63 2.14 11.51
CA THR A 149 -6.02 0.82 11.24
C THR A 149 -5.66 0.66 9.77
N ALA A 150 -6.54 1.06 8.85
CA ALA A 150 -6.28 1.05 7.41
C ALA A 150 -5.06 1.93 7.04
N MET A 151 -4.97 3.14 7.60
CA MET A 151 -3.85 4.06 7.35
C MET A 151 -2.53 3.59 7.95
N PHE A 152 -2.53 2.92 9.12
CA PHE A 152 -1.33 2.27 9.66
C PHE A 152 -0.90 1.07 8.80
N GLY A 153 -1.84 0.26 8.30
CA GLY A 153 -1.57 -0.81 7.34
C GLY A 153 -0.83 -0.28 6.11
N TYR A 154 -1.42 0.71 5.43
CA TYR A 154 -0.79 1.39 4.28
C TYR A 154 0.61 1.92 4.59
N HIS A 155 0.77 2.66 5.69
CA HIS A 155 2.06 3.22 6.08
C HIS A 155 3.12 2.14 6.34
N SER A 156 2.75 1.01 6.93
CA SER A 156 3.66 -0.12 7.17
C SER A 156 4.15 -0.76 5.87
N CYS A 157 3.24 -1.01 4.91
CA CYS A 157 3.57 -1.56 3.60
C CYS A 157 4.44 -0.59 2.79
N ALA A 158 4.07 0.69 2.74
CA ALA A 158 4.84 1.71 2.01
C ALA A 158 6.25 1.89 2.58
N SER A 159 6.40 1.87 3.91
CA SER A 159 7.71 1.98 4.58
C SER A 159 8.55 0.73 4.36
N ALA A 160 7.95 -0.47 4.40
CA ALA A 160 8.63 -1.73 4.12
C ALA A 160 9.12 -1.79 2.67
N ALA A 161 8.31 -1.36 1.71
CA ALA A 161 8.69 -1.31 0.30
C ALA A 161 9.87 -0.35 0.05
N TRP A 162 9.84 0.84 0.65
CA TRP A 162 10.96 1.78 0.59
C TRP A 162 12.24 1.25 1.26
N ALA A 163 12.09 0.49 2.36
CA ALA A 163 13.21 -0.19 3.03
C ALA A 163 13.82 -1.33 2.20
N GLN A 164 13.08 -1.93 1.25
CA GLN A 164 13.67 -2.89 0.29
C GLN A 164 14.48 -2.16 -0.79
N LEU A 165 13.96 -1.06 -1.36
CA LEU A 165 14.67 -0.27 -2.37
C LEU A 165 16.00 0.31 -1.85
N THR A 166 16.02 0.74 -0.58
CA THR A 166 17.24 1.28 0.06
C THR A 166 18.22 0.22 0.57
N ARG A 167 17.84 -1.06 0.59
CA ARG A 167 18.71 -2.17 1.00
C ARG A 167 19.68 -2.61 -0.11
N LEU A 168 19.29 -2.46 -1.38
CA LEU A 168 20.18 -2.76 -2.49
C LEU A 168 21.30 -1.71 -2.54
N ALA A 169 22.50 -2.15 -2.92
CA ALA A 169 23.66 -1.26 -3.05
C ALA A 169 23.33 -0.14 -4.06
N PRO A 170 23.32 1.15 -3.65
CA PRO A 170 22.83 2.24 -4.51
C PRO A 170 23.46 2.21 -5.89
N ILE A 171 22.77 2.71 -6.92
CA ILE A 171 23.31 2.68 -8.29
C ILE A 171 24.66 3.44 -8.41
N GLN A 172 24.95 4.36 -7.48
CA GLN A 172 26.27 4.99 -7.30
C GLN A 172 27.38 4.02 -6.86
N GLN A 173 27.05 3.03 -6.04
CA GLN A 173 27.93 1.91 -5.68
C GLN A 173 28.21 1.02 -6.91
N LEU A 174 27.18 0.78 -7.73
CA LEU A 174 27.30 0.03 -8.99
C LEU A 174 28.17 0.80 -10.01
N LEU A 175 27.98 2.11 -10.13
CA LEU A 175 28.82 3.01 -10.94
C LEU A 175 30.25 3.14 -10.37
N ARG A 176 30.47 2.96 -9.06
CA ARG A 176 31.82 2.85 -8.49
C ARG A 176 32.52 1.56 -8.92
N LEU A 177 31.82 0.43 -9.00
CA LEU A 177 32.39 -0.80 -9.57
C LEU A 177 32.80 -0.59 -11.04
N LEU A 178 31.96 0.09 -11.83
CA LEU A 178 32.29 0.44 -13.22
C LEU A 178 33.49 1.41 -13.35
N ARG A 179 33.67 2.33 -12.39
CA ARG A 179 34.83 3.25 -12.32
C ARG A 179 36.11 2.59 -11.79
N LEU A 180 36.03 1.38 -11.25
CA LEU A 180 37.18 0.62 -10.75
C LEU A 180 37.80 -0.32 -11.81
N LEU A 181 37.31 -0.29 -13.06
CA LEU A 181 37.90 -1.07 -14.15
C LEU A 181 39.27 -0.51 -14.56
N PRO A 182 40.34 -1.32 -14.55
CA PRO A 182 41.59 -0.93 -15.19
C PRO A 182 41.40 -0.91 -16.70
N GLY A 183 41.71 0.23 -17.34
CA GLY A 183 41.75 0.33 -18.81
C GLY A 183 40.74 1.29 -19.48
N LEU A 184 40.06 2.17 -18.73
CA LEU A 184 39.25 3.28 -19.30
C LEU A 184 39.99 4.63 -19.27
N PRO A 185 40.85 4.95 -20.26
CA PRO A 185 41.40 6.29 -20.40
C PRO A 185 40.30 7.27 -20.85
N GLY A 186 40.12 8.38 -20.13
CA GLY A 186 39.24 9.49 -20.54
C GLY A 186 38.22 9.99 -19.51
N LEU A 187 38.08 9.35 -18.35
CA LEU A 187 37.30 9.93 -17.24
C LEU A 187 38.14 10.93 -16.42
N PRO A 188 37.62 12.14 -16.09
CA PRO A 188 38.34 13.09 -15.25
C PRO A 188 38.64 12.51 -13.85
N GLY A 189 39.93 12.48 -13.48
CA GLY A 189 40.39 12.05 -12.15
C GLY A 189 41.20 10.76 -12.08
N ALA A 190 41.50 10.09 -13.20
CA ALA A 190 42.40 8.93 -13.21
C ALA A 190 43.88 9.36 -13.03
N PRO A 191 44.64 8.79 -12.08
CA PRO A 191 46.05 9.14 -11.87
C PRO A 191 46.95 8.49 -12.91
N THR A 192 47.41 9.27 -13.89
CA THR A 192 48.42 8.84 -14.88
C THR A 192 49.81 8.81 -14.24
N SER A 193 50.37 7.61 -14.01
CA SER A 193 51.75 7.43 -13.55
C SER A 193 52.67 7.11 -14.72
N GLY A 194 53.59 8.01 -15.03
CA GLY A 194 54.59 7.88 -16.09
C GLY A 194 55.55 9.08 -16.08
N SER A 195 56.86 8.82 -15.99
CA SER A 195 57.88 9.85 -15.75
C SER A 195 58.55 10.33 -17.03
N GLY A 196 58.81 11.65 -17.15
CA GLY A 196 59.51 12.28 -18.27
C GLY A 196 59.63 13.81 -18.09
N THR A 197 60.76 14.40 -18.52
CA THR A 197 61.22 15.74 -18.10
C THR A 197 61.96 16.46 -19.27
N VAL A 198 62.33 17.75 -19.25
CA VAL A 198 62.47 18.72 -18.14
C VAL A 198 61.53 19.96 -18.29
N PRO A 199 61.88 21.26 -18.60
CA PRO A 199 60.97 22.38 -18.29
C PRO A 199 60.57 23.30 -19.49
N THR A 200 59.59 24.20 -19.28
CA THR A 200 59.84 25.66 -19.30
C THR A 200 58.65 26.54 -18.87
N GLN A 201 58.98 27.58 -18.08
CA GLN A 201 58.28 28.85 -17.84
C GLN A 201 56.84 28.88 -17.25
N PRO A 202 56.54 29.80 -16.30
CA PRO A 202 55.20 30.01 -15.76
C PRO A 202 54.41 31.09 -16.51
N VAL A 203 53.10 30.90 -16.64
CA VAL A 203 52.12 31.98 -16.89
C VAL A 203 51.06 31.98 -15.80
N THR A 204 50.83 33.13 -15.19
CA THR A 204 49.91 33.30 -14.06
C THR A 204 48.45 33.22 -14.51
N PRO A 205 47.62 32.28 -13.98
CA PRO A 205 46.18 32.34 -14.19
C PRO A 205 45.57 33.48 -13.38
N VAL A 206 44.70 34.29 -14.01
CA VAL A 206 43.88 35.27 -13.30
C VAL A 206 42.81 34.56 -12.47
N ASN A 207 42.73 34.90 -11.19
CA ASN A 207 41.82 34.29 -10.24
C ASN A 207 40.43 34.97 -10.28
N PRO A 208 39.34 34.27 -10.68
CA PRO A 208 37.99 34.76 -10.45
C PRO A 208 37.66 34.69 -8.95
N GLU A 209 37.08 35.75 -8.42
CA GLU A 209 36.77 35.90 -6.98
C GLU A 209 35.65 34.93 -6.54
N PRO A 210 35.82 34.17 -5.44
CA PRO A 210 34.80 33.24 -4.97
C PRO A 210 33.62 33.96 -4.31
N THR A 211 32.44 33.86 -4.90
CA THR A 211 31.18 34.37 -4.33
C THR A 211 30.97 33.82 -2.90
N PRO A 212 30.68 34.67 -1.89
CA PRO A 212 30.55 34.21 -0.52
C PRO A 212 29.37 33.25 -0.33
N SER A 213 29.62 32.15 0.38
CA SER A 213 28.59 31.18 0.76
C SER A 213 27.56 31.81 1.71
N PRO A 214 26.25 31.56 1.54
CA PRO A 214 25.23 32.12 2.43
C PRO A 214 25.39 31.59 3.86
N THR A 215 25.30 32.50 4.84
CA THR A 215 25.30 32.18 6.27
C THR A 215 24.08 31.32 6.62
N PRO A 216 24.22 30.21 7.37
CA PRO A 216 23.08 29.38 7.76
C PRO A 216 22.17 30.12 8.74
N THR A 217 20.88 30.21 8.40
CA THR A 217 19.82 30.71 9.30
C THR A 217 19.73 29.83 10.54
N PRO A 218 19.67 30.39 11.77
CA PRO A 218 19.62 29.59 12.99
C PRO A 218 18.33 28.76 13.08
N THR A 219 18.48 27.46 13.36
CA THR A 219 17.36 26.54 13.61
C THR A 219 16.56 27.00 14.83
N PRO A 220 15.21 27.11 14.76
CA PRO A 220 14.40 27.46 15.92
C PRO A 220 14.50 26.37 17.00
N SER A 221 14.66 26.80 18.25
CA SER A 221 14.67 25.89 19.41
C SER A 221 13.32 25.17 19.54
N PRO A 222 13.28 23.86 19.87
CA PRO A 222 12.02 23.14 20.04
C PRO A 222 11.19 23.71 21.19
N SER A 223 9.91 23.97 20.92
CA SER A 223 8.93 24.29 21.96
C SER A 223 8.80 23.12 22.94
N PRO A 224 8.71 23.35 24.26
CA PRO A 224 8.63 22.27 25.23
C PRO A 224 7.40 21.39 25.01
N THR A 225 7.61 20.07 25.00
CA THR A 225 6.53 19.07 24.94
C THR A 225 5.57 19.27 26.10
N PRO A 226 4.23 19.34 25.86
CA PRO A 226 3.28 19.43 26.95
C PRO A 226 3.32 18.17 27.82
N THR A 227 3.45 18.35 29.14
CA THR A 227 3.37 17.25 30.11
C THR A 227 2.02 16.53 29.97
N PRO A 228 1.99 15.19 29.81
CA PRO A 228 0.74 14.45 29.78
C PRO A 228 -0.08 14.68 31.06
N ALA A 229 -1.39 14.86 30.90
CA ALA A 229 -2.31 14.82 32.04
C ALA A 229 -2.21 13.45 32.73
N PRO A 230 -2.36 13.37 34.07
CA PRO A 230 -2.28 12.10 34.78
C PRO A 230 -3.35 11.13 34.26
N SER A 231 -2.95 9.89 33.98
CA SER A 231 -3.89 8.84 33.58
C SER A 231 -5.01 8.72 34.61
N PRO A 232 -6.28 8.61 34.21
CA PRO A 232 -7.36 8.29 35.14
C PRO A 232 -7.05 6.96 35.83
N SER A 233 -7.36 6.87 37.12
CA SER A 233 -7.27 5.61 37.86
C SER A 233 -8.14 4.54 37.19
N PRO A 234 -7.68 3.29 37.06
CA PRO A 234 -8.52 2.21 36.58
C PRO A 234 -9.82 2.13 37.38
N ALA A 235 -10.95 1.98 36.68
CA ALA A 235 -12.23 1.70 37.32
C ALA A 235 -12.15 0.37 38.08
N PRO A 236 -12.78 0.24 39.26
CA PRO A 236 -12.79 -1.01 40.01
C PRO A 236 -13.41 -2.13 39.17
N ALA A 237 -12.80 -3.32 39.22
CA ALA A 237 -13.25 -4.47 38.44
C ALA A 237 -14.72 -4.83 38.75
N PRO A 238 -15.52 -5.20 37.73
CA PRO A 238 -16.94 -5.50 37.94
C PRO A 238 -17.10 -6.71 38.86
N THR A 239 -17.94 -6.58 39.89
CA THR A 239 -18.30 -7.68 40.78
C THR A 239 -18.87 -8.85 39.96
N PRO A 240 -18.37 -10.09 40.13
CA PRO A 240 -18.81 -11.21 39.32
C PRO A 240 -20.31 -11.48 39.54
N SER A 241 -21.07 -11.48 38.44
CA SER A 241 -22.51 -11.72 38.46
C SER A 241 -22.83 -13.10 39.04
N PRO A 242 -23.85 -13.25 39.91
CA PRO A 242 -24.17 -14.51 40.55
C PRO A 242 -24.49 -15.60 39.52
N LYS A 243 -23.94 -16.79 39.74
CA LYS A 243 -24.12 -17.97 38.88
C LYS A 243 -25.64 -18.25 38.71
N PRO A 244 -26.16 -18.38 37.47
CA PRO A 244 -27.58 -18.58 37.25
C PRO A 244 -28.05 -19.91 37.87
N THR A 245 -29.15 -19.83 38.62
CA THR A 245 -29.87 -21.00 39.15
C THR A 245 -30.35 -21.86 37.97
N PRO A 246 -30.15 -23.19 37.99
CA PRO A 246 -30.60 -24.05 36.90
C PRO A 246 -32.12 -24.04 36.78
N THR A 247 -32.63 -23.70 35.60
CA THR A 247 -34.05 -23.75 35.27
C THR A 247 -34.57 -25.19 35.40
N PRO A 248 -35.70 -25.45 36.07
CA PRO A 248 -36.27 -26.80 36.14
C PRO A 248 -36.71 -27.29 34.76
N SER A 249 -36.52 -28.58 34.50
CA SER A 249 -36.87 -29.22 33.23
C SER A 249 -38.39 -29.14 32.96
N PRO A 250 -38.84 -28.83 31.73
CA PRO A 250 -40.26 -28.71 31.42
C PRO A 250 -41.00 -30.05 31.54
N THR A 251 -42.16 -30.03 32.22
CA THR A 251 -43.10 -31.15 32.28
C THR A 251 -43.55 -31.55 30.87
N PRO A 252 -43.54 -32.85 30.49
CA PRO A 252 -43.90 -33.28 29.14
C PRO A 252 -45.38 -33.00 28.84
N THR A 253 -45.63 -32.29 27.72
CA THR A 253 -46.96 -31.95 27.24
C THR A 253 -47.76 -33.20 26.86
N PRO A 254 -49.04 -33.35 27.28
CA PRO A 254 -49.86 -34.49 26.89
C PRO A 254 -50.13 -34.53 25.38
N ARG A 255 -50.20 -35.74 24.83
CA ARG A 255 -50.39 -36.01 23.40
C ARG A 255 -51.80 -35.58 22.94
N PRO A 256 -51.95 -34.80 21.84
CA PRO A 256 -53.26 -34.36 21.38
C PRO A 256 -54.14 -35.51 20.86
N THR A 257 -55.43 -35.40 21.12
CA THR A 257 -56.48 -36.33 20.67
C THR A 257 -56.72 -36.21 19.15
N PRO A 258 -56.95 -37.32 18.41
CA PRO A 258 -57.24 -37.25 16.98
C PRO A 258 -58.54 -36.48 16.67
N ILE A 259 -58.49 -35.63 15.64
CA ILE A 259 -59.65 -34.91 15.11
C ILE A 259 -60.44 -35.82 14.14
N PRO A 260 -61.77 -35.95 14.25
CA PRO A 260 -62.58 -36.73 13.30
C PRO A 260 -62.54 -36.17 11.86
N ALA A 261 -62.55 -37.06 10.87
CA ALA A 261 -62.49 -36.68 9.46
C ALA A 261 -63.75 -35.90 8.98
N PRO A 262 -63.61 -34.92 8.08
CA PRO A 262 -64.73 -34.14 7.55
C PRO A 262 -65.65 -35.00 6.67
N ARG A 263 -66.96 -34.77 6.75
CA ARG A 263 -67.97 -35.42 5.91
C ARG A 263 -68.24 -34.60 4.65
N THR A 264 -68.27 -35.27 3.50
CA THR A 264 -68.54 -34.65 2.19
C THR A 264 -69.99 -34.15 2.09
N PRO A 265 -70.25 -32.89 1.73
CA PRO A 265 -71.61 -32.41 1.48
C PRO A 265 -72.10 -32.80 0.08
N THR A 266 -73.21 -33.54 0.00
CA THR A 266 -73.84 -33.93 -1.27
C THR A 266 -74.68 -32.79 -1.85
N LEU A 267 -74.36 -32.34 -3.06
CA LEU A 267 -75.14 -31.31 -3.77
C LEU A 267 -76.36 -31.93 -4.50
N PRO A 268 -77.58 -31.36 -4.38
CA PRO A 268 -78.75 -31.85 -5.10
C PRO A 268 -78.76 -31.39 -6.57
N ILE A 269 -78.80 -32.35 -7.50
CA ILE A 269 -78.82 -32.08 -8.94
C ILE A 269 -80.23 -31.65 -9.38
N ARG A 270 -80.40 -30.36 -9.73
CA ARG A 270 -81.63 -29.87 -10.39
C ARG A 270 -81.47 -29.97 -11.91
N ARG A 271 -82.19 -30.91 -12.54
CA ARG A 271 -82.21 -31.07 -14.00
C ARG A 271 -82.81 -29.83 -14.68
N LEU A 272 -82.19 -29.40 -15.78
CA LEU A 272 -82.85 -28.66 -16.86
C LEU A 272 -83.30 -29.68 -17.93
N PRO A 273 -84.48 -29.53 -18.54
CA PRO A 273 -84.92 -30.40 -19.62
C PRO A 273 -84.16 -30.11 -20.92
N ALA A 274 -83.93 -31.16 -21.71
CA ALA A 274 -83.44 -31.06 -23.08
C ALA A 274 -84.40 -31.84 -23.97
N ASP A 275 -85.02 -31.16 -24.93
CA ASP A 275 -85.97 -31.70 -25.90
C ASP A 275 -85.82 -30.94 -27.23
N GLY A 276 -86.20 -31.57 -28.35
CA GLY A 276 -86.39 -30.89 -29.64
C GLY A 276 -85.21 -30.93 -30.61
N VAL A 277 -84.81 -32.12 -31.07
CA VAL A 277 -84.02 -32.26 -32.32
C VAL A 277 -84.91 -31.86 -33.51
N GLY A 278 -84.46 -30.90 -34.32
CA GLY A 278 -85.28 -30.23 -35.35
C GLY A 278 -85.33 -30.93 -36.73
N ARG A 279 -85.83 -30.18 -37.72
CA ARG A 279 -85.80 -30.50 -39.17
C ARG A 279 -86.24 -29.30 -40.01
N ALA A 280 -85.75 -29.26 -41.26
CA ALA A 280 -86.08 -28.31 -42.34
C ALA A 280 -85.71 -26.84 -42.06
#